data_AF-X1CM20-F1
#
_entry.id   AF-X1CM20-F1
#
_cell.length_a   1.000
_cell.length_b   1.000
_cell.length_c   1.000
_cell.angle_alpha   90.00
_cell.angle_beta   90.00
_cell.angle_gamma   90.00
#
_symmetry.space_group_name_H-M   'P 1'
#
loop_
_entity.id
_entity.type
_entity.pdbx_description
1 polymer ?
#
loop_
_entity_poly.entity_id
_entity_poly.type
_entity_poly.pdbx_seq_one_letter_code
_entity_poly.pdbx_strand_id
1 'polypeptide(L)'
;PNLMPKATAWLKSGAIKSFNLSKLPKRWIIPPLLVIAILVSVAAATMPDENLHVSFLDVGEGDAILIQTPAHQDILVDGGPSPQAISLEVGKKLPFWDRTIDLVILTHPHADHLTGLLEVLHRYEVK
;
A
#
# COMPACT_ATOMS: atom_id res chain seq x y z
N PRO A 1 -14.44 13.56 54.97
CA PRO A 1 -14.33 14.41 53.77
C PRO A 1 -14.54 13.55 52.51
N ASN A 2 -15.78 13.52 52.03
CA ASN A 2 -16.23 12.82 50.83
C ASN A 2 -15.81 13.57 49.58
N LEU A 3 -14.88 13.01 48.81
CA LEU A 3 -14.60 13.42 47.43
C LEU A 3 -14.46 12.16 46.60
N MET A 4 -15.51 11.85 45.83
CA MET A 4 -15.51 11.20 44.49
C MET A 4 -16.71 10.26 44.26
N PRO A 5 -17.93 10.78 44.00
CA PRO A 5 -19.01 10.01 43.35
C PRO A 5 -19.16 10.31 41.84
N LYS A 6 -18.33 11.16 41.24
CA LYS A 6 -18.57 11.68 39.87
C LYS A 6 -17.95 10.86 38.73
N ALA A 7 -16.91 10.06 38.99
CA ALA A 7 -16.20 9.32 37.93
C ALA A 7 -16.99 8.11 37.38
N THR A 8 -17.87 7.51 38.18
CA THR A 8 -18.69 6.34 37.79
C THR A 8 -19.96 6.71 37.03
N ALA A 9 -20.36 7.98 37.03
CA ALA A 9 -21.54 8.47 36.31
C ALA A 9 -21.29 8.62 34.80
N TRP A 10 -20.07 8.96 34.39
CA TRP A 10 -19.73 9.19 32.98
C TRP A 10 -19.62 7.89 32.17
N LEU A 11 -19.14 6.81 32.78
CA LEU A 11 -19.08 5.46 32.16
C LEU A 11 -20.48 4.85 31.90
N LYS A 12 -21.51 5.25 32.66
CA LYS A 12 -22.91 4.84 32.40
C LYS A 12 -23.63 5.74 31.39
N SER A 13 -23.06 6.90 31.06
CA SER A 13 -23.60 7.87 30.10
C SER A 13 -23.12 7.63 28.66
N GLY A 14 -22.22 6.67 28.45
CA GLY A 14 -21.78 6.22 27.13
C GLY A 14 -22.88 5.44 26.41
N ALA A 15 -24.01 6.11 26.13
CA ALA A 15 -25.02 5.62 25.22
C ALA A 15 -24.38 5.56 23.83
N ILE A 16 -23.79 4.40 23.50
CA ILE A 16 -23.55 4.01 22.12
C ILE A 16 -24.94 3.96 21.50
N LYS A 17 -25.35 5.03 20.81
CA LYS A 17 -26.57 5.05 20.00
C LYS A 17 -26.41 3.92 19.00
N SER A 18 -27.06 2.79 19.25
CA SER A 18 -27.12 1.67 18.32
C SER A 18 -27.76 2.18 17.03
N PHE A 19 -26.95 2.40 16.00
CA PHE A 19 -27.44 2.84 14.71
C PHE A 19 -28.24 1.68 14.11
N ASN A 20 -29.56 1.82 14.06
CA ASN A 20 -30.43 0.76 13.56
C ASN A 20 -30.44 0.79 12.02
N LEU A 21 -29.49 0.08 11.42
CA LEU A 21 -29.28 -0.02 9.97
C LEU A 21 -30.54 -0.46 9.20
N SER A 22 -31.42 -1.25 9.83
CA SER A 22 -32.67 -1.74 9.21
C SER A 22 -33.70 -0.64 8.93
N LYS A 23 -33.58 0.53 9.58
CA LYS A 23 -34.49 1.67 9.42
C LYS A 23 -34.03 2.68 8.36
N LEU A 24 -32.81 2.51 7.84
CA LEU A 24 -32.28 3.38 6.79
C LEU A 24 -32.90 2.99 5.44
N PRO A 25 -33.23 3.97 4.57
CA PRO A 25 -33.78 3.63 3.26
C PRO A 25 -32.71 2.90 2.44
N LYS A 26 -33.04 1.74 1.86
CA LYS A 26 -32.09 0.90 1.10
C LYS A 26 -31.24 1.66 0.07
N ARG A 27 -31.79 2.73 -0.54
CA ARG A 27 -31.09 3.61 -1.49
C ARG A 27 -29.81 4.27 -0.93
N TRP A 28 -29.67 4.39 0.40
CA TRP A 28 -28.49 4.94 1.07
C TRP A 28 -27.49 3.87 1.49
N ILE A 29 -27.91 2.61 1.55
CA ILE A 29 -27.06 1.47 1.96
C ILE A 29 -26.41 0.82 0.75
N ILE A 30 -27.13 0.74 -0.38
CA ILE A 30 -26.66 0.05 -1.59
C ILE A 30 -25.39 0.69 -2.17
N PRO A 31 -25.29 2.03 -2.39
CA PRO A 31 -24.08 2.63 -2.95
C PRO A 31 -22.80 2.37 -2.13
N PRO A 32 -22.74 2.62 -0.81
CA PRO A 32 -21.53 2.35 -0.04
C PRO A 32 -21.20 0.85 0.01
N LEU A 33 -22.22 -0.03 0.08
CA LEU A 33 -21.99 -1.47 0.04
C LEU A 33 -21.40 -1.92 -1.30
N LEU A 34 -21.87 -1.33 -2.40
CA LEU A 34 -21.32 -1.57 -3.73
C LEU A 34 -19.88 -1.06 -3.84
N VAL A 35 -19.59 0.13 -3.33
CA VAL A 35 -18.21 0.67 -3.29
C VAL A 35 -17.29 -0.25 -2.49
N ILE A 36 -17.71 -0.72 -1.31
CA ILE A 36 -16.95 -1.66 -0.50
C ILE A 36 -16.73 -2.98 -1.26
N ALA A 37 -17.77 -3.51 -1.92
CA ALA A 37 -17.65 -4.73 -2.70
C ALA A 37 -16.65 -4.58 -3.86
N ILE A 38 -16.64 -3.42 -4.54
CA ILE A 38 -15.64 -3.11 -5.58
C ILE A 38 -14.24 -3.04 -4.97
N LEU A 39 -14.04 -2.30 -3.87
CA LEU A 39 -12.73 -2.16 -3.23
C LEU A 39 -12.18 -3.51 -2.78
N VAL A 40 -13.01 -4.37 -2.18
CA VAL A 40 -12.62 -5.74 -1.78
C VAL A 40 -12.27 -6.59 -3.00
N SER A 41 -13.05 -6.49 -4.08
CA SER A 41 -12.80 -7.26 -5.31
C SER A 41 -11.49 -6.84 -5.97
N VAL A 42 -11.22 -5.54 -6.07
CA VAL A 42 -9.96 -5.00 -6.60
C VAL A 42 -8.80 -5.41 -5.70
N ALA A 43 -8.96 -5.32 -4.38
CA ALA A 43 -7.93 -5.72 -3.44
C ALA A 43 -7.57 -7.21 -3.56
N ALA A 44 -8.56 -8.09 -3.68
CA ALA A 44 -8.31 -9.51 -3.90
C ALA A 44 -7.66 -9.80 -5.26
N ALA A 45 -8.07 -9.08 -6.31
CA ALA A 45 -7.58 -9.31 -7.67
C ALA A 45 -6.13 -8.85 -7.89
N THR A 46 -5.64 -7.88 -7.10
CA THR A 46 -4.26 -7.41 -7.19
C THR A 46 -3.39 -7.88 -6.02
N MET A 47 -3.79 -8.95 -5.32
CA MET A 47 -2.89 -9.60 -4.36
C MET A 47 -1.73 -10.29 -5.09
N PRO A 48 -0.50 -10.23 -4.54
CA PRO A 48 0.61 -11.02 -5.05
C PRO A 48 0.28 -12.52 -5.01
N ASP A 49 0.77 -13.28 -6.00
CA ASP A 49 0.67 -14.74 -5.99
C ASP A 49 1.87 -15.37 -5.27
N GLU A 50 1.93 -16.71 -5.22
CA GLU A 50 3.01 -17.47 -4.59
C GLU A 50 4.13 -17.85 -5.59
N ASN A 51 4.22 -17.16 -6.72
CA ASN A 51 5.24 -17.42 -7.73
C ASN A 51 6.41 -16.44 -7.62
N LEU A 52 7.55 -16.85 -8.19
CA LEU A 52 8.67 -15.93 -8.41
C LEU A 52 8.40 -15.11 -9.68
N HIS A 53 8.35 -13.79 -9.55
CA HIS A 53 8.31 -12.87 -10.68
C HIS A 53 9.61 -12.10 -10.78
N VAL A 54 10.18 -12.04 -11.98
CA VAL A 54 11.34 -11.20 -12.29
C VAL A 54 10.92 -10.26 -13.42
N SER A 55 10.77 -8.99 -13.09
CA SER A 55 10.34 -7.95 -14.01
C SER A 55 11.49 -7.00 -14.33
N PHE A 56 11.91 -6.98 -15.59
CA PHE A 56 12.80 -5.94 -16.12
C PHE A 56 11.95 -4.71 -16.43
N LEU A 57 12.23 -3.61 -15.74
CA LEU A 57 11.43 -2.39 -15.79
C LEU A 57 11.94 -1.47 -16.89
N ASP A 58 11.03 -0.91 -17.68
CA ASP A 58 11.36 0.04 -18.73
C ASP A 58 11.62 1.43 -18.14
N VAL A 59 12.90 1.69 -17.81
CA VAL A 59 13.37 2.95 -17.21
C VAL A 59 14.14 3.84 -18.20
N GLY A 60 14.14 3.48 -19.49
CA GLY A 60 14.96 4.11 -20.51
C GLY A 60 16.36 3.49 -20.62
N GLU A 61 17.40 4.32 -20.55
CA GLU A 61 18.80 3.86 -20.58
C GLU A 61 19.24 3.44 -19.17
N GLY A 62 19.83 2.25 -18.99
CA GLY A 62 20.24 1.73 -17.67
C GLY A 62 19.41 0.54 -17.23
N ASP A 63 19.59 0.11 -15.97
CA ASP A 63 18.96 -1.10 -15.44
C ASP A 63 17.99 -0.79 -14.29
N ALA A 64 16.89 -1.55 -14.26
CA ALA A 64 15.99 -1.64 -13.12
C ALA A 64 15.26 -3.00 -13.15
N ILE A 65 15.39 -3.78 -12.09
CA ILE A 65 14.81 -5.13 -12.00
C ILE A 65 14.04 -5.25 -10.69
N LEU A 66 12.76 -5.56 -10.78
CA LEU A 66 11.93 -5.91 -9.63
C LEU A 66 11.79 -7.42 -9.54
N ILE A 67 12.17 -7.99 -8.39
CA ILE A 67 12.03 -9.40 -8.06
C ILE A 67 10.98 -9.52 -6.97
N GLN A 68 9.91 -10.26 -7.24
CA GLN A 68 8.85 -10.54 -6.28
C GLN A 68 8.89 -12.03 -5.96
N THR A 69 9.12 -12.37 -4.70
CA THR A 69 9.36 -13.76 -4.29
C THR A 69 8.08 -14.47 -3.86
N PRO A 70 8.05 -15.81 -3.86
CA PRO A 70 6.96 -16.60 -3.26
C PRO A 70 6.71 -16.31 -1.78
N ALA A 71 7.69 -15.72 -1.08
CA ALA A 71 7.58 -15.31 0.32
C ALA A 71 7.01 -13.88 0.48
N HIS A 72 6.44 -13.30 -0.58
CA HIS A 72 5.91 -11.94 -0.63
C HIS A 72 6.96 -10.88 -0.25
N GLN A 73 8.20 -11.09 -0.70
CA GLN A 73 9.24 -10.08 -0.61
C GLN A 73 9.43 -9.38 -1.94
N ASP A 74 9.49 -8.05 -1.92
CA ASP A 74 9.77 -7.22 -3.08
C ASP A 74 11.21 -6.69 -3.00
N ILE A 75 12.02 -7.06 -3.99
CA ILE A 75 13.45 -6.72 -4.08
C ILE A 75 13.67 -5.91 -5.35
N LEU A 76 14.20 -4.70 -5.22
CA LEU A 76 14.53 -3.84 -6.37
C LEU A 76 16.04 -3.77 -6.58
N VAL A 77 16.49 -4.07 -7.79
CA VAL A 77 17.89 -3.97 -8.21
C VAL A 77 18.02 -2.84 -9.23
N ASP A 78 18.78 -1.81 -8.88
CA ASP A 78 18.92 -0.55 -9.63
C ASP A 78 17.59 0.19 -9.90
N GLY A 79 17.68 1.45 -10.33
CA GLY A 79 16.50 2.30 -10.55
C GLY A 79 16.50 3.06 -11.87
N GLY A 80 17.52 2.88 -12.71
CA GLY A 80 17.69 3.70 -13.90
C GLY A 80 17.95 5.20 -13.62
N PRO A 81 18.05 6.02 -14.67
CA PRO A 81 18.27 7.47 -14.60
C PRO A 81 16.97 8.26 -14.34
N SER A 82 15.80 7.66 -14.52
CA SER A 82 14.51 8.36 -14.60
C SER A 82 13.61 8.11 -13.39
N PRO A 83 13.49 9.07 -12.46
CA PRO A 83 12.56 9.02 -11.32
C PRO A 83 11.10 8.74 -11.72
N GLN A 84 10.65 9.32 -12.82
CA GLN A 84 9.27 9.18 -13.28
C GLN A 84 9.02 7.78 -13.87
N ALA A 85 9.98 7.25 -14.65
CA ALA A 85 9.83 5.94 -15.26
C ALA A 85 9.85 4.83 -14.20
N ILE A 86 10.80 4.88 -13.25
CA ILE A 86 10.85 3.87 -12.18
C ILE A 86 9.58 3.89 -11.32
N SER A 87 9.07 5.07 -10.97
CA SER A 87 7.84 5.20 -10.19
C SER A 87 6.62 4.63 -10.91
N LEU A 88 6.55 4.84 -12.23
CA LEU A 88 5.49 4.30 -13.07
C LEU A 88 5.57 2.78 -13.17
N GLU A 89 6.75 2.24 -13.45
CA GLU A 89 6.95 0.80 -13.65
C GLU A 89 6.78 0.01 -12.36
N VAL A 90 7.37 0.45 -11.24
CA VAL A 90 7.13 -0.17 -9.92
C VAL A 90 5.64 -0.08 -9.55
N GLY A 91 5.00 1.06 -9.79
CA GLY A 91 3.58 1.26 -9.53
C GLY A 91 2.63 0.41 -10.38
N LYS A 92 3.07 -0.11 -11.52
CA LYS A 92 2.31 -1.08 -12.34
C LYS A 92 2.41 -2.51 -11.80
N LYS A 93 3.47 -2.82 -11.04
CA LYS A 93 3.76 -4.17 -10.54
C LYS A 93 3.28 -4.38 -9.11
N LEU A 94 3.37 -3.35 -8.27
CA LEU A 94 2.92 -3.42 -6.89
C LEU A 94 1.42 -3.08 -6.76
N PRO A 95 0.71 -3.71 -5.80
CA PRO A 95 -0.65 -3.30 -5.48
C PRO A 95 -0.72 -1.81 -5.15
N PHE A 96 -1.81 -1.12 -5.49
CA PHE A 96 -1.89 0.34 -5.33
C PHE A 96 -1.73 0.85 -3.89
N TRP A 97 -2.04 -0.02 -2.92
CA TRP A 97 -1.93 0.24 -1.49
C TRP A 97 -0.57 -0.14 -0.91
N ASP A 98 0.23 -0.93 -1.64
CA ASP A 98 1.53 -1.36 -1.15
C ASP A 98 2.58 -0.28 -1.43
N ARG A 99 3.31 0.08 -0.39
CA ARG A 99 4.37 1.08 -0.39
C ARG A 99 5.64 0.54 0.27
N THR A 100 5.78 -0.77 0.35
CA THR A 100 6.93 -1.42 0.96
C THR A 100 7.84 -1.99 -0.11
N ILE A 101 9.15 -1.90 0.09
CA ILE A 101 10.15 -2.69 -0.64
C ILE A 101 11.08 -3.31 0.41
N ASP A 102 11.28 -4.61 0.36
CA ASP A 102 12.03 -5.34 1.40
C ASP A 102 13.54 -5.17 1.25
N LEU A 103 14.02 -4.95 0.02
CA LEU A 103 15.44 -4.78 -0.24
C LEU A 103 15.66 -3.95 -1.50
N VAL A 104 16.57 -2.99 -1.41
CA VAL A 104 17.10 -2.25 -2.56
C VAL A 104 18.58 -2.57 -2.72
N ILE A 105 18.97 -2.96 -3.93
CA ILE A 105 20.36 -3.26 -4.30
C ILE A 105 20.80 -2.26 -5.37
N LEU A 106 21.90 -1.55 -5.11
CA LEU A 106 22.57 -0.71 -6.11
C LEU A 106 23.80 -1.46 -6.62
N THR A 107 23.84 -1.77 -7.91
CA THR A 107 24.96 -2.52 -8.50
C THR A 107 26.24 -1.69 -8.55
N HIS A 108 26.12 -0.40 -8.92
CA HIS A 108 27.23 0.54 -8.94
C HIS A 108 26.74 1.99 -8.89
N PRO A 109 27.56 2.94 -8.37
CA PRO A 109 27.09 4.28 -8.01
C PRO A 109 27.07 5.28 -9.18
N HIS A 110 26.78 4.84 -10.40
CA HIS A 110 26.59 5.75 -11.52
C HIS A 110 25.16 6.32 -11.55
N ALA A 111 25.03 7.52 -12.11
CA ALA A 111 23.77 8.27 -12.10
C ALA A 111 22.64 7.58 -12.89
N ASP A 112 23.00 6.81 -13.91
CA ASP A 112 22.12 5.98 -14.74
C ASP A 112 21.58 4.73 -14.01
N HIS A 113 22.01 4.47 -12.77
CA HIS A 113 21.45 3.42 -11.92
C HIS A 113 20.89 3.98 -10.60
N LEU A 114 21.54 5.00 -10.04
CA LEU A 114 21.24 5.56 -8.71
C LEU A 114 20.03 6.52 -8.71
N THR A 115 19.84 7.31 -9.77
CA THR A 115 18.91 8.45 -9.72
C THR A 115 17.46 8.00 -9.46
N GLY A 116 17.02 6.93 -10.11
CA GLY A 116 15.70 6.38 -9.87
C GLY A 116 15.53 5.78 -8.46
N LEU A 117 16.59 5.18 -7.89
CA LEU A 117 16.52 4.64 -6.53
C LEU A 117 16.29 5.74 -5.47
N LEU A 118 16.79 6.95 -5.70
CA LEU A 118 16.51 8.08 -4.81
C LEU A 118 15.01 8.40 -4.75
N GLU A 119 14.31 8.34 -5.88
CA GLU A 119 12.86 8.51 -5.93
C GLU A 119 12.14 7.34 -5.25
N VAL A 120 12.63 6.11 -5.44
CA VAL A 120 12.06 4.93 -4.76
C VAL A 120 12.14 5.10 -3.25
N LEU A 121 13.30 5.49 -2.70
CA LEU A 121 13.48 5.75 -1.27
C LEU A 121 12.61 6.90 -0.74
N HIS A 122 12.19 7.81 -1.61
CA HIS A 122 11.28 8.89 -1.24
C HIS A 122 9.81 8.44 -1.19
N ARG A 123 9.41 7.51 -2.05
CA ARG A 123 8.01 7.07 -2.23
C ARG A 123 7.64 5.80 -1.49
N TYR A 124 8.62 4.95 -1.20
CA TYR A 124 8.45 3.63 -0.62
C TYR A 124 9.20 3.53 0.71
N GLU A 125 8.61 2.83 1.66
CA GLU A 125 9.28 2.38 2.87
C GLU A 125 10.19 1.20 2.51
N VAL A 126 11.50 1.44 2.56
CA VAL A 126 12.51 0.40 2.36
C VAL A 126 12.99 -0.10 3.71
N LYS A 127 12.99 -1.42 3.91
CA LYS A 127 13.37 -2.06 5.18
C LYS A 127 14.88 -2.06 5.44
#